data_AF-A0A250F7F9-F1
#
_entry.id   AF-A0A250F7F9-F1
#
_cell.length_a   1.000
_cell.length_b   1.000
_cell.length_c   1.000
_cell.angle_alpha   90.00
_cell.angle_beta   90.00
_cell.angle_gamma   90.00
#
_symmetry.space_group_name_H-M   'P 1'
#
loop_
_entity.id
_entity.type
_entity.pdbx_description
1 polymer ?
#
loop_
_entity_poly.entity_id
_entity_poly.type
_entity_poly.pdbx_seq_one_letter_code
_entity_poly.pdbx_strand_id
1 'polypeptide(L)'
;MKQLLLYLSLFCSCAVIAQEQKYILLDSLTTHYQVKQYTLDTSPYGVKNTIEIYNVFSPYYGTNKGIDYIILFSVLPDLSSKTNWEEINFKKIRNNLFSVKNIFMRVEHKVFNVPLEKAFDISNTILIKKVKNKYYASKNTWIEDFYCMDYPRDIQVATKNFILNTNQPIKPMNILKENYKKVVPFLAFPLDEDDLGFLIPDILEGTYLSNIEDKLGNKIYYFYQFCNARYIGELAYIKDKGIVAGAYYDYFYTKGKRDSWEGDWAKLTHDGKRHLLWAEELKKEWAEKEKAKK
;
A
#
# COMPACT_ATOMS: atom_id res chain seq x y z
N MET A 1 11.28 25.25 45.42
CA MET A 1 10.88 25.84 44.12
C MET A 1 11.56 25.19 42.91
N LYS A 2 12.87 24.86 42.93
CA LYS A 2 13.55 24.24 41.77
C LYS A 2 13.06 22.81 41.40
N GLN A 3 12.66 21.99 42.38
CA GLN A 3 12.12 20.65 42.09
C GLN A 3 10.70 20.67 41.51
N LEU A 4 9.84 21.62 41.93
CA LEU A 4 8.46 21.72 41.42
C LEU A 4 8.43 22.15 39.94
N LEU A 5 9.36 23.02 39.52
CA LEU A 5 9.55 23.43 38.12
C LEU A 5 10.05 22.28 37.23
N LEU A 6 10.90 21.39 37.77
CA LEU A 6 11.39 20.23 37.04
C LEU A 6 10.25 19.24 36.75
N TYR A 7 9.41 18.96 37.75
CA TYR A 7 8.23 18.09 37.61
C TYR A 7 7.19 18.69 36.66
N LEU A 8 6.91 20.00 36.71
CA LEU A 8 6.01 20.65 35.74
C LEU A 8 6.55 20.55 34.30
N SER A 9 7.87 20.66 34.09
CA SER A 9 8.47 20.53 32.75
C SER A 9 8.43 19.08 32.22
N LEU A 10 8.54 18.09 33.10
CA LEU A 10 8.43 16.66 32.77
C LEU A 10 6.98 16.27 32.43
N PHE A 11 5.98 16.83 33.11
CA PHE A 11 4.57 16.60 32.76
C PHE A 11 4.14 17.34 31.48
N CYS A 12 4.68 18.53 31.20
CA CYS A 12 4.42 19.24 29.95
C CYS A 12 5.10 18.61 28.72
N SER A 13 6.16 17.80 28.90
CA SER A 13 6.80 17.05 27.81
C SER A 13 6.16 15.68 27.56
N CYS A 14 5.46 15.09 28.54
CA CYS A 14 4.60 13.92 28.30
C CYS A 14 3.24 14.25 27.65
N ALA A 15 2.78 15.50 27.75
CA ALA A 15 1.55 15.97 27.10
C ALA A 15 1.73 16.20 25.59
N VAL A 16 2.97 16.16 25.08
CA VAL A 16 3.30 16.34 23.68
C VAL A 16 3.60 14.98 23.05
N ILE A 17 2.55 14.43 22.41
CA ILE A 17 2.56 13.36 21.38
C ILE A 17 2.52 11.91 21.90
N ALA A 18 1.50 11.56 22.70
CA ALA A 18 0.75 10.37 22.32
C ALA A 18 -0.18 10.83 21.18
N GLN A 19 0.21 10.59 19.92
CA GLN A 19 -0.73 10.81 18.82
C GLN A 19 -1.94 9.94 19.12
N GLU A 20 -3.11 10.57 19.29
CA GLU A 20 -4.33 9.84 19.56
C GLU A 20 -4.54 8.86 18.41
N GLN A 21 -4.44 7.56 18.73
CA GLN A 21 -4.54 6.48 17.75
C GLN A 21 -5.84 6.65 16.97
N LYS A 22 -5.73 6.85 15.65
CA LYS A 22 -6.89 7.01 14.78
C LYS A 22 -7.43 5.64 14.39
N TYR A 23 -8.74 5.58 14.18
CA TYR A 23 -9.44 4.39 13.73
C TYR A 23 -10.34 4.71 12.54
N ILE A 24 -10.38 3.85 11.52
CA ILE A 24 -11.32 3.97 10.40
C ILE A 24 -12.27 2.77 10.41
N LEU A 25 -13.57 3.03 10.36
CA LEU A 25 -14.58 1.98 10.25
C LEU A 25 -14.78 1.61 8.77
N LEU A 26 -14.61 0.33 8.45
CA LEU A 26 -14.82 -0.20 7.10
C LEU A 26 -16.24 0.05 6.58
N ASP A 27 -17.26 -0.18 7.42
CA ASP A 27 -18.66 0.10 7.07
C ASP A 27 -18.87 1.57 6.67
N SER A 28 -18.12 2.49 7.27
CA SER A 28 -18.18 3.91 6.92
C SER A 28 -17.59 4.16 5.53
N LEU A 29 -16.47 3.51 5.19
CA LEU A 29 -15.88 3.59 3.85
C LEU A 29 -16.84 3.03 2.79
N THR A 30 -17.40 1.84 3.00
CA THR A 30 -18.30 1.19 2.03
C THR A 30 -19.64 1.90 1.88
N THR A 31 -20.08 2.66 2.88
CA THR A 31 -21.31 3.48 2.80
C THR A 31 -21.10 4.75 1.97
N HIS A 32 -19.89 5.33 1.98
CA HIS A 32 -19.63 6.65 1.36
C HIS A 32 -18.91 6.55 0.02
N TYR A 33 -18.19 5.46 -0.24
CA TYR A 33 -17.33 5.31 -1.40
C TYR A 33 -17.51 3.94 -2.04
N GLN A 34 -17.21 3.86 -3.34
CA GLN A 34 -17.00 2.57 -3.97
C GLN A 34 -15.76 1.93 -3.33
N VAL A 35 -15.92 0.71 -2.83
CA VAL A 35 -14.84 -0.10 -2.28
C VAL A 35 -14.79 -1.43 -3.00
N LYS A 36 -13.60 -1.82 -3.47
CA LYS A 36 -13.35 -3.18 -3.99
C LYS A 36 -12.40 -3.91 -3.05
N GLN A 37 -12.88 -5.02 -2.49
CA GLN A 37 -12.13 -5.86 -1.58
C GLN A 37 -11.58 -7.07 -2.32
N TYR A 38 -10.34 -7.43 -2.03
CA TYR A 38 -9.73 -8.69 -2.49
C TYR A 38 -8.96 -9.38 -1.38
N THR A 39 -8.71 -10.66 -1.58
CA THR A 39 -7.84 -11.47 -0.74
C THR A 39 -6.62 -11.94 -1.52
N LEU A 40 -5.43 -11.85 -0.92
CA LEU A 40 -4.17 -12.32 -1.49
C LEU A 40 -3.61 -13.46 -0.65
N ASP A 41 -3.36 -14.62 -1.25
CA ASP A 41 -2.75 -15.79 -0.59
C ASP A 41 -1.22 -15.62 -0.47
N THR A 42 -0.69 -15.69 0.74
CA THR A 42 0.77 -15.57 0.99
C THR A 42 1.53 -16.88 0.81
N SER A 43 0.85 -17.99 0.46
CA SER A 43 1.49 -19.30 0.23
C SER A 43 2.69 -19.27 -0.72
N PRO A 44 2.74 -18.45 -1.79
CA PRO A 44 3.93 -18.31 -2.64
C PRO A 44 5.18 -17.82 -1.90
N TYR A 45 5.02 -17.17 -0.75
CA TYR A 45 6.14 -16.77 0.12
C TYR A 45 6.61 -17.89 1.04
N GLY A 46 5.89 -19.02 1.09
CA GLY A 46 6.22 -20.21 1.90
C GLY A 46 5.30 -20.41 3.12
N VAL A 47 4.41 -19.46 3.40
CA VAL A 47 3.52 -19.49 4.57
C VAL A 47 2.11 -19.15 4.16
N LYS A 48 1.15 -20.02 4.48
CA LYS A 48 -0.25 -19.80 4.14
C LYS A 48 -0.92 -18.84 5.13
N ASN A 49 -1.25 -17.65 4.66
CA ASN A 49 -2.05 -16.64 5.33
C ASN A 49 -2.74 -15.78 4.26
N THR A 50 -3.46 -14.74 4.68
CA THR A 50 -4.22 -13.87 3.79
C THR A 50 -3.92 -12.41 4.07
N ILE A 51 -3.59 -11.65 3.02
CA ILE A 51 -3.66 -10.20 3.05
C ILE A 51 -5.05 -9.80 2.54
N GLU A 52 -5.78 -9.00 3.32
CA GLU A 52 -7.03 -8.40 2.86
C GLU A 52 -6.73 -6.99 2.33
N ILE A 53 -7.06 -6.72 1.06
CA ILE A 53 -6.89 -5.40 0.48
C ILE A 53 -8.23 -4.73 0.18
N TYR A 54 -8.31 -3.42 0.43
CA TYR A 54 -9.49 -2.60 0.21
C TYR A 54 -9.11 -1.39 -0.65
N ASN A 55 -9.56 -1.39 -1.89
CA ASN A 55 -9.41 -0.28 -2.82
C ASN A 55 -10.57 0.71 -2.61
N VAL A 56 -10.30 1.87 -2.01
CA VAL A 56 -11.30 2.93 -1.81
C VAL A 56 -11.15 3.96 -2.91
N PHE A 57 -12.16 4.05 -3.78
CA PHE A 57 -12.13 4.94 -4.94
C PHE A 57 -12.67 6.32 -4.57
N SER A 58 -12.02 7.37 -5.08
CA SER A 58 -12.53 8.73 -4.95
C SER A 58 -13.92 8.88 -5.59
N PRO A 59 -14.76 9.81 -5.11
CA PRO A 59 -16.11 10.02 -5.65
C PRO A 59 -16.18 10.32 -7.15
N TYR A 60 -15.09 10.84 -7.71
CA TYR A 60 -15.00 11.28 -9.09
C TYR A 60 -14.14 10.36 -9.95
N TYR A 61 -13.76 9.19 -9.42
CA TYR A 61 -12.95 8.23 -10.14
C TYR A 61 -13.61 7.81 -11.46
N GLY A 62 -12.88 7.91 -12.57
CA GLY A 62 -13.39 7.58 -13.91
C GLY A 62 -14.35 8.60 -14.49
N THR A 63 -14.55 9.76 -13.84
CA THR A 63 -15.43 10.84 -14.35
C THR A 63 -14.70 11.87 -15.23
N ASN A 64 -13.44 11.60 -15.59
CA ASN A 64 -12.58 12.49 -16.38
C ASN A 64 -12.36 13.88 -15.74
N LYS A 65 -12.47 13.99 -14.41
CA LYS A 65 -12.20 15.22 -13.66
C LYS A 65 -10.74 15.36 -13.22
N GLY A 66 -9.88 14.41 -13.60
CA GLY A 66 -8.46 14.44 -13.27
C GLY A 66 -8.16 14.22 -11.79
N ILE A 67 -9.07 13.60 -11.02
CA ILE A 67 -8.92 13.38 -9.58
C ILE A 67 -9.23 11.92 -9.23
N ASP A 68 -8.70 11.01 -10.05
CA ASP A 68 -8.90 9.58 -9.96
C ASP A 68 -7.95 8.98 -8.91
N TYR A 69 -8.34 9.13 -7.64
CA TYR A 69 -7.58 8.58 -6.52
C TYR A 69 -8.08 7.22 -6.07
N ILE A 70 -7.14 6.39 -5.60
CA ILE A 70 -7.39 5.17 -4.84
C ILE A 70 -6.60 5.25 -3.53
N ILE A 71 -7.27 5.01 -2.40
CA ILE A 71 -6.58 4.70 -1.14
C ILE A 71 -6.64 3.19 -0.94
N LEU A 72 -5.49 2.54 -0.93
CA LEU A 72 -5.35 1.11 -0.73
C LEU A 72 -5.04 0.81 0.73
N PHE A 73 -5.96 0.16 1.42
CA PHE A 73 -5.69 -0.42 2.73
C PHE A 73 -5.29 -1.88 2.55
N SER A 74 -4.17 -2.29 3.14
CA SER A 74 -3.72 -3.67 3.19
C SER A 74 -3.65 -4.13 4.64
N VAL A 75 -4.51 -5.06 5.05
CA VAL A 75 -4.44 -5.70 6.36
C VAL A 75 -3.50 -6.90 6.25
N LEU A 76 -2.33 -6.76 6.84
CA LEU A 76 -1.21 -7.70 6.70
C LEU A 76 -1.28 -8.79 7.78
N PRO A 77 -0.66 -9.95 7.51
CA PRO A 77 -0.54 -11.00 8.51
C PRO A 77 0.10 -10.49 9.79
N ASP A 78 -0.39 -10.90 10.96
CA ASP A 78 0.36 -10.70 12.19
C ASP A 78 1.46 -11.76 12.28
N LEU A 79 2.73 -11.35 12.23
CA LEU A 79 3.85 -12.29 12.30
C LEU A 79 3.95 -12.98 13.68
N SER A 80 3.27 -12.44 14.69
CA SER A 80 3.25 -12.97 16.06
C SER A 80 2.03 -13.86 16.37
N SER A 81 1.00 -13.88 15.52
CA SER A 81 -0.23 -14.66 15.79
C SER A 81 -0.91 -15.17 14.52
N LYS A 82 -1.85 -16.10 14.68
CA LYS A 82 -2.61 -16.65 13.54
C LYS A 82 -3.76 -15.76 13.06
N THR A 83 -3.97 -14.60 13.68
CA THR A 83 -5.13 -13.74 13.40
C THR A 83 -4.70 -12.32 13.07
N ASN A 84 -5.16 -11.79 11.94
CA ASN A 84 -4.84 -10.42 11.50
C ASN A 84 -5.75 -9.38 12.14
N TRP A 85 -6.72 -9.85 12.93
CA TRP A 85 -7.78 -9.08 13.56
C TRP A 85 -7.93 -9.45 15.03
N GLU A 86 -8.18 -8.47 15.88
CA GLU A 86 -8.42 -8.67 17.31
C GLU A 86 -9.71 -7.98 17.75
N GLU A 87 -10.47 -8.60 18.65
CA GLU A 87 -11.72 -8.02 19.15
C GLU A 87 -11.42 -6.75 19.96
N ILE A 88 -12.17 -5.68 19.70
CA ILE A 88 -12.00 -4.38 20.36
C ILE A 88 -13.34 -3.84 20.87
N ASN A 89 -13.31 -3.19 22.03
CA ASN A 89 -14.49 -2.52 22.57
C ASN A 89 -14.70 -1.17 21.85
N PHE A 90 -15.73 -1.10 21.00
CA PHE A 90 -16.07 0.11 20.24
C PHE A 90 -16.23 1.37 21.10
N LYS A 91 -16.74 1.24 22.34
CA LYS A 91 -16.89 2.40 23.25
C LYS A 91 -15.55 3.06 23.57
N LYS A 92 -14.43 2.32 23.55
CA LYS A 92 -13.08 2.84 23.82
C LYS A 92 -12.49 3.64 22.65
N ILE A 93 -12.96 3.41 21.42
CA ILE A 93 -12.38 4.02 20.21
C ILE A 93 -13.28 5.06 19.55
N ARG A 94 -14.55 5.18 19.98
CA ARG A 94 -15.57 6.01 19.33
C ARG A 94 -15.15 7.47 19.12
N ASN A 95 -14.41 8.04 20.08
CA ASN A 95 -13.99 9.44 20.03
C ASN A 95 -12.80 9.67 19.09
N ASN A 96 -12.16 8.60 18.62
CA ASN A 96 -10.92 8.62 17.86
C ASN A 96 -11.15 8.14 16.42
N LEU A 97 -12.42 8.04 16.01
CA LEU A 97 -12.81 7.67 14.67
C LEU A 97 -12.44 8.80 13.70
N PHE A 98 -11.66 8.46 12.68
CA PHE A 98 -11.34 9.36 11.60
C PHE A 98 -12.56 9.56 10.68
N SER A 99 -12.81 10.81 10.29
CA SER A 99 -13.89 11.15 9.37
C SER A 99 -13.52 10.73 7.95
N VAL A 100 -14.21 9.71 7.41
CA VAL A 100 -13.95 9.20 6.06
C VAL A 100 -14.18 10.26 4.97
N LYS A 101 -14.94 11.33 5.24
CA LYS A 101 -15.10 12.47 4.31
C LYS A 101 -13.77 13.10 3.89
N ASN A 102 -12.75 13.03 4.76
CA ASN A 102 -11.44 13.61 4.53
C ASN A 102 -10.40 12.57 4.07
N ILE A 103 -10.83 11.36 3.67
CA ILE A 103 -9.90 10.26 3.42
C ILE A 103 -8.92 10.52 2.26
N PHE A 104 -9.33 11.34 1.29
CA PHE A 104 -8.51 11.70 0.13
C PHE A 104 -7.63 12.94 0.34
N MET A 105 -7.76 13.65 1.47
CA MET A 105 -6.94 14.83 1.74
C MET A 105 -5.43 14.50 1.74
N ARG A 106 -5.05 13.32 2.21
CA ARG A 106 -3.64 12.88 2.20
C ARG A 106 -3.07 12.82 0.78
N VAL A 107 -3.81 12.23 -0.17
CA VAL A 107 -3.36 12.13 -1.57
C VAL A 107 -3.41 13.49 -2.27
N GLU A 108 -4.40 14.33 -1.99
CA GLU A 108 -4.48 15.69 -2.54
C GLU A 108 -3.27 16.54 -2.11
N HIS A 109 -2.89 16.51 -0.83
CA HIS A 109 -1.68 17.19 -0.35
C HIS A 109 -0.42 16.69 -1.06
N LYS A 110 -0.30 15.38 -1.31
CA LYS A 110 0.81 14.80 -2.09
C LYS A 110 0.85 15.30 -3.53
N VAL A 111 -0.31 15.38 -4.19
CA VAL A 111 -0.45 15.87 -5.57
C VAL A 111 0.01 17.32 -5.69
N PHE A 112 -0.46 18.19 -4.79
CA PHE A 112 -0.13 19.62 -4.82
C PHE A 112 1.18 19.96 -4.12
N ASN A 113 1.91 18.96 -3.62
CA ASN A 113 3.15 19.14 -2.87
C ASN A 113 2.99 20.10 -1.66
N VAL A 114 1.83 20.04 -1.01
CA VAL A 114 1.49 20.83 0.17
C VAL A 114 1.81 20.02 1.42
N PRO A 115 2.38 20.62 2.48
CA PRO A 115 2.60 19.92 3.75
C PRO A 115 1.33 19.23 4.25
N LEU A 116 1.43 17.95 4.62
CA LEU A 116 0.29 17.20 5.14
C LEU A 116 -0.09 17.69 6.53
N GLU A 117 -1.34 18.12 6.70
CA GLU A 117 -1.86 18.42 8.03
C GLU A 117 -1.99 17.15 8.86
N LYS A 118 -1.57 17.21 10.13
CA LYS A 118 -1.66 16.08 11.06
C LYS A 118 -3.09 15.54 11.21
N ALA A 119 -4.10 16.39 11.02
CA ALA A 119 -5.50 15.98 11.04
C ALA A 119 -5.83 14.97 9.92
N PHE A 120 -5.23 15.11 8.74
CA PHE A 120 -5.43 14.25 7.56
C PHE A 120 -4.45 13.09 7.45
N ASP A 121 -3.41 13.07 8.28
CA ASP A 121 -2.50 11.94 8.32
C ASP A 121 -3.19 10.68 8.85
N ILE A 122 -3.34 9.70 7.98
CA ILE A 122 -3.91 8.39 8.27
C ILE A 122 -2.86 7.28 8.32
N SER A 123 -1.56 7.58 8.18
CA SER A 123 -0.49 6.58 7.98
C SER A 123 -0.45 5.47 9.03
N ASN A 124 -0.78 5.79 10.29
CA ASN A 124 -0.78 4.86 11.41
C ASN A 124 -2.20 4.47 11.88
N THR A 125 -3.19 4.53 11.00
CA THR A 125 -4.59 4.28 11.36
C THR A 125 -4.88 2.78 11.46
N ILE A 126 -5.63 2.40 12.49
CA ILE A 126 -6.14 1.03 12.65
C ILE A 126 -7.49 0.91 11.95
N LEU A 127 -7.63 -0.12 11.11
CA LEU A 127 -8.87 -0.42 10.42
C LEU A 127 -9.79 -1.22 11.34
N ILE A 128 -11.06 -0.86 11.40
CA ILE A 128 -12.08 -1.51 12.21
C ILE A 128 -13.11 -2.16 11.30
N LYS A 129 -13.35 -3.46 11.47
CA LYS A 129 -14.50 -4.15 10.87
C LYS A 129 -15.53 -4.53 11.92
N LYS A 130 -16.80 -4.46 11.53
CA LYS A 130 -17.90 -4.97 12.33
C LYS A 130 -18.33 -6.32 11.78
N VAL A 131 -18.39 -7.33 12.63
CA VAL A 131 -18.91 -8.65 12.29
C VAL A 131 -20.02 -8.98 13.28
N LYS A 132 -21.26 -9.03 12.79
CA LYS A 132 -22.47 -9.13 13.64
C LYS A 132 -22.49 -8.00 14.68
N ASN A 133 -22.41 -8.33 15.98
CA ASN A 133 -22.46 -7.37 17.09
C ASN A 133 -21.08 -7.07 17.70
N LYS A 134 -19.99 -7.53 17.08
CA LYS A 134 -18.63 -7.35 17.57
C LYS A 134 -17.81 -6.51 16.60
N TYR A 135 -16.80 -5.83 17.14
CA TYR A 135 -15.86 -5.01 16.39
C TYR A 135 -14.47 -5.62 16.50
N TYR A 136 -13.73 -5.54 15.40
CA TYR A 136 -12.39 -6.10 15.30
C TYR A 136 -11.45 -5.06 14.73
N ALA A 137 -10.31 -4.87 15.39
CA ALA A 137 -9.21 -4.02 14.96
C ALA A 137 -8.19 -4.82 14.16
N SER A 138 -7.71 -4.25 13.05
CA SER A 138 -6.57 -4.78 12.31
C SER A 138 -5.31 -4.69 13.17
N LYS A 139 -4.49 -5.73 13.18
CA LYS A 139 -3.20 -5.68 13.88
C LYS A 139 -2.14 -4.91 13.12
N ASN A 140 -2.03 -5.15 11.82
CA ASN A 140 -1.07 -4.50 10.92
C ASN A 140 -1.82 -3.98 9.69
N THR A 141 -1.78 -2.67 9.46
CA THR A 141 -2.39 -2.05 8.28
C THR A 141 -1.38 -1.16 7.57
N TRP A 142 -1.20 -1.38 6.27
CA TRP A 142 -0.52 -0.46 5.38
C TRP A 142 -1.51 0.34 4.57
N ILE A 143 -1.20 1.61 4.34
CA ILE A 143 -2.05 2.56 3.61
C ILE A 143 -1.23 3.26 2.55
N GLU A 144 -1.52 2.92 1.29
CA GLU A 144 -0.94 3.54 0.13
C GLU A 144 -1.95 4.40 -0.61
N ASP A 145 -1.45 5.51 -1.12
CA ASP A 145 -2.24 6.45 -1.89
C ASP A 145 -1.83 6.28 -3.35
N PHE A 146 -2.79 6.24 -4.26
CA PHE A 146 -2.53 6.19 -5.69
C PHE A 146 -3.32 7.27 -6.42
N TYR A 147 -2.64 7.98 -7.32
CA TYR A 147 -3.25 8.87 -8.29
C TYR A 147 -3.16 8.22 -9.67
N CYS A 148 -4.30 7.74 -10.15
CA CYS A 148 -4.42 7.04 -11.41
C CYS A 148 -4.65 8.06 -12.54
N MET A 149 -3.93 7.96 -13.63
CA MET A 149 -4.07 8.86 -14.77
C MET A 149 -3.69 8.18 -16.08
N ASP A 150 -4.16 8.73 -17.19
CA ASP A 150 -3.84 8.30 -18.54
C ASP A 150 -3.31 9.47 -19.40
N TYR A 151 -2.55 10.37 -18.77
CA TYR A 151 -2.04 11.57 -19.43
C TYR A 151 -1.19 11.26 -20.66
N PRO A 152 -1.33 12.05 -21.74
CA PRO A 152 -0.54 11.88 -22.95
C PRO A 152 0.96 11.79 -22.69
N ARG A 153 1.66 10.96 -23.47
CA ARG A 153 3.13 10.83 -23.41
C ARG A 153 3.86 12.14 -23.67
N ASP A 154 3.24 13.04 -24.42
CA ASP A 154 3.80 14.35 -24.78
C ASP A 154 3.81 15.33 -23.59
N ILE A 155 3.08 15.00 -22.51
CA ILE A 155 3.13 15.75 -21.26
C ILE A 155 4.13 15.08 -20.33
N GLN A 156 5.14 15.83 -19.90
CA GLN A 156 6.05 15.36 -18.86
C GLN A 156 5.29 15.29 -17.53
N VAL A 157 5.02 14.07 -17.08
CA VAL A 157 4.44 13.80 -15.76
C VAL A 157 5.57 13.38 -14.82
N ALA A 158 5.68 14.06 -13.68
CA ALA A 158 6.53 13.58 -12.60
C ALA A 158 5.97 12.24 -12.11
N THR A 159 6.65 11.14 -12.39
CA THR A 159 6.21 9.79 -12.01
C THR A 159 6.53 9.52 -10.54
N LYS A 160 6.02 10.32 -9.58
CA LYS A 160 6.26 10.10 -8.14
C LYS A 160 5.80 8.70 -7.70
N ASN A 161 6.26 8.21 -6.56
CA ASN A 161 5.98 6.86 -6.03
C ASN A 161 4.49 6.50 -5.79
N PHE A 162 3.56 7.44 -5.99
CA PHE A 162 2.12 7.26 -5.86
C PHE A 162 1.35 7.50 -7.18
N ILE A 163 2.01 7.85 -8.29
CA ILE A 163 1.35 8.16 -9.55
C ILE A 163 1.34 6.93 -10.47
N LEU A 164 0.14 6.47 -10.82
CA LEU A 164 -0.09 5.39 -11.78
C LEU A 164 -0.49 5.99 -13.12
N ASN A 165 0.48 6.46 -13.90
CA ASN A 165 0.22 6.89 -15.27
C ASN A 165 0.23 5.68 -16.21
N THR A 166 -0.93 5.27 -16.71
CA THR A 166 -1.10 4.11 -17.59
C THR A 166 -0.65 4.36 -19.03
N ASN A 167 -0.36 5.61 -19.39
CA ASN A 167 0.08 5.97 -20.73
C ASN A 167 1.58 6.32 -20.80
N GLN A 168 2.31 6.25 -19.69
CA GLN A 168 3.77 6.46 -19.69
C GLN A 168 4.49 5.40 -20.56
N PRO A 169 5.71 5.70 -21.06
CA PRO A 169 6.51 4.70 -21.76
C PRO A 169 6.78 3.46 -20.90
N ILE A 170 6.64 2.27 -21.49
CA ILE A 170 6.95 1.02 -20.79
C ILE A 170 8.44 1.00 -20.47
N LYS A 171 8.76 0.83 -19.19
CA LYS A 171 10.11 0.76 -18.65
C LYS A 171 10.22 -0.50 -17.78
N PRO A 172 10.64 -1.65 -18.35
CA PRO A 172 10.92 -2.83 -17.56
C PRO A 172 12.15 -2.61 -16.65
N MET A 173 12.23 -3.36 -15.55
CA MET A 173 13.25 -3.19 -14.49
C MET A 173 14.69 -3.26 -15.02
N ASN A 174 14.97 -4.21 -15.93
CA ASN A 174 16.29 -4.37 -16.55
C ASN A 174 16.70 -3.11 -17.36
N ILE A 175 15.76 -2.50 -18.08
CA ILE A 175 16.03 -1.26 -18.83
C ILE A 175 16.28 -0.08 -17.88
N LEU A 176 15.54 0.01 -16.77
CA LEU A 176 15.84 1.02 -15.76
C LEU A 176 17.23 0.81 -15.15
N LYS A 177 17.58 -0.44 -14.82
CA LYS A 177 18.90 -0.80 -14.28
C LYS A 177 20.04 -0.41 -15.24
N GLU A 178 19.92 -0.71 -16.52
CA GLU A 178 20.91 -0.30 -17.54
C GLU A 178 21.07 1.22 -17.60
N ASN A 179 19.97 1.97 -17.57
CA ASN A 179 20.01 3.43 -17.58
C ASN A 179 20.59 4.00 -16.28
N TYR A 180 20.22 3.43 -15.13
CA TYR A 180 20.77 3.81 -13.84
C TYR A 180 22.29 3.63 -13.82
N LYS A 181 22.80 2.50 -14.32
CA LYS A 181 24.25 2.23 -14.38
C LYS A 181 25.01 3.15 -15.34
N LYS A 182 24.35 3.78 -16.32
CA LYS A 182 24.97 4.82 -17.15
C LYS A 182 25.13 6.14 -16.39
N VAL A 183 24.18 6.47 -15.51
CA VAL A 183 24.19 7.72 -14.74
C VAL A 183 24.99 7.58 -13.45
N VAL A 184 24.90 6.43 -12.80
CA VAL A 184 25.51 6.11 -11.51
C VAL A 184 26.28 4.78 -11.62
N PRO A 185 27.40 4.74 -12.37
CA PRO A 185 28.10 3.50 -12.70
C PRO A 185 28.71 2.79 -11.49
N PHE A 186 29.09 3.55 -10.45
CA PHE A 186 29.84 3.05 -9.30
C PHE A 186 28.98 2.49 -8.17
N LEU A 187 27.67 2.75 -8.16
CA LEU A 187 26.76 2.22 -7.15
C LEU A 187 26.05 0.98 -7.66
N ALA A 188 25.81 0.00 -6.77
CA ALA A 188 24.91 -1.12 -7.03
C ALA A 188 23.52 -0.61 -7.45
N PHE A 189 22.80 -1.38 -8.27
CA PHE A 189 21.44 -0.98 -8.59
C PHE A 189 20.58 -1.16 -7.34
N PRO A 190 19.85 -0.13 -6.87
CA PRO A 190 19.21 -0.18 -5.55
C PRO A 190 18.20 -1.31 -5.35
N LEU A 191 17.63 -1.86 -6.42
CA LEU A 191 16.67 -2.96 -6.33
C LEU A 191 17.28 -4.35 -6.59
N ASP A 192 18.59 -4.45 -6.84
CA ASP A 192 19.28 -5.74 -6.83
C ASP A 192 19.34 -6.27 -5.39
N GLU A 193 19.11 -7.57 -5.22
CA GLU A 193 19.15 -8.22 -3.90
C GLU A 193 20.61 -8.37 -3.42
N ASP A 194 20.80 -8.08 -2.13
CA ASP A 194 21.91 -8.46 -1.23
C ASP A 194 22.82 -7.36 -0.68
N ASP A 195 22.75 -6.11 -1.16
CA ASP A 195 23.60 -5.07 -0.56
C ASP A 195 22.95 -3.69 -0.46
N LEU A 196 22.95 -3.20 0.79
CA LEU A 196 22.82 -1.81 1.22
C LEU A 196 21.45 -1.14 1.03
N GLY A 197 21.05 -0.42 2.09
CA GLY A 197 19.81 0.33 2.13
C GLY A 197 19.63 1.19 0.89
N PHE A 198 18.42 1.18 0.35
CA PHE A 198 18.01 2.02 -0.78
C PHE A 198 18.55 3.43 -0.59
N LEU A 199 19.49 3.80 -1.45
CA LEU A 199 19.96 5.17 -1.66
C LEU A 199 19.51 5.57 -3.06
N ILE A 200 18.20 5.51 -3.29
CA ILE A 200 17.60 6.04 -4.51
C ILE A 200 17.53 7.56 -4.33
N PRO A 201 18.19 8.37 -5.17
CA PRO A 201 18.04 9.81 -5.11
C PRO A 201 16.59 10.22 -5.35
N ASP A 202 16.05 11.18 -4.58
CA ASP A 202 14.67 11.66 -4.68
C ASP A 202 14.25 12.01 -6.13
N ILE A 203 15.18 12.55 -6.92
CA ILE A 203 14.94 12.90 -8.33
C ILE A 203 14.71 11.69 -9.26
N LEU A 204 15.19 10.51 -8.86
CA LEU A 204 14.99 9.26 -9.58
C LEU A 204 13.79 8.48 -9.04
N GLU A 205 13.26 8.87 -7.87
CA GLU A 205 12.17 8.15 -7.26
C GLU A 205 10.92 8.16 -8.12
N GLY A 206 10.32 6.99 -8.30
CA GLY A 206 9.08 6.94 -9.05
C GLY A 206 8.40 5.61 -9.23
N THR A 207 7.21 5.67 -9.82
CA THR A 207 6.43 4.49 -10.20
C THR A 207 6.44 4.31 -11.71
N TYR A 208 7.04 3.21 -12.14
CA TYR A 208 7.27 2.91 -13.56
C TYR A 208 6.31 1.85 -14.06
N LEU A 209 5.73 2.08 -15.23
CA LEU A 209 4.92 1.07 -15.94
C LEU A 209 5.87 0.04 -16.56
N SER A 210 5.87 -1.20 -16.08
CA SER A 210 6.77 -2.25 -16.53
C SER A 210 6.21 -3.10 -17.67
N ASN A 211 4.89 -3.25 -17.73
CA ASN A 211 4.22 -4.05 -18.77
C ASN A 211 2.73 -3.70 -18.87
N ILE A 212 2.11 -4.05 -20.00
CA ILE A 212 0.66 -4.04 -20.21
C ILE A 212 0.26 -5.40 -20.80
N GLU A 213 -0.79 -6.01 -20.27
CA GLU A 213 -1.32 -7.29 -20.74
C GLU A 213 -2.84 -7.22 -20.90
N ASP A 214 -3.36 -7.72 -22.02
CA ASP A 214 -4.80 -7.96 -22.19
C ASP A 214 -5.13 -9.42 -21.83
N LYS A 215 -5.93 -9.62 -20.79
CA LYS A 215 -6.32 -10.95 -20.30
C LYS A 215 -7.82 -11.02 -20.03
N LEU A 216 -8.51 -11.88 -20.77
CA LEU A 216 -9.94 -12.20 -20.60
C LEU A 216 -10.84 -10.94 -20.52
N GLY A 217 -10.55 -9.95 -21.38
CA GLY A 217 -11.29 -8.69 -21.46
C GLY A 217 -10.84 -7.61 -20.46
N ASN A 218 -9.86 -7.90 -19.60
CA ASN A 218 -9.24 -6.89 -18.75
C ASN A 218 -7.91 -6.44 -19.36
N LYS A 219 -7.68 -5.13 -19.34
CA LYS A 219 -6.35 -4.56 -19.56
C LYS A 219 -5.66 -4.40 -18.21
N ILE A 220 -4.54 -5.08 -18.04
CA ILE A 220 -3.75 -5.13 -16.82
C ILE A 220 -2.50 -4.28 -17.02
N TYR A 221 -2.27 -3.35 -16.09
CA TYR A 221 -1.08 -2.51 -16.06
C TYR A 221 -0.19 -2.94 -14.91
N TYR A 222 1.05 -3.31 -15.22
CA TYR A 222 2.04 -3.71 -14.22
C TYR A 222 2.93 -2.52 -13.89
N PHE A 223 3.12 -2.25 -12.61
CA PHE A 223 3.96 -1.17 -12.12
C PHE A 223 4.97 -1.68 -11.10
N TYR A 224 6.10 -0.98 -10.97
CA TYR A 224 6.98 -1.11 -9.81
C TYR A 224 7.35 0.27 -9.25
N GLN A 225 7.56 0.31 -7.93
CA GLN A 225 8.01 1.49 -7.20
C GLN A 225 9.54 1.45 -7.05
N PHE A 226 10.22 2.41 -7.67
CA PHE A 226 11.64 2.69 -7.47
C PHE A 226 11.77 3.84 -6.48
N CYS A 227 11.65 3.57 -5.18
CA CYS A 227 11.76 4.58 -4.12
C CYS A 227 12.29 3.98 -2.80
N ASN A 228 12.75 4.82 -1.89
CA ASN A 228 13.30 4.39 -0.60
C ASN A 228 12.20 3.95 0.40
N ALA A 229 11.03 4.57 0.29
CA ALA A 229 9.84 4.31 1.12
C ALA A 229 8.76 3.57 0.32
N ARG A 230 9.04 2.30 0.01
CA ARG A 230 8.11 1.41 -0.71
C ARG A 230 7.45 0.44 0.27
N TYR A 231 6.15 0.23 0.10
CA TYR A 231 5.39 -0.77 0.84
C TYR A 231 5.09 -1.94 -0.10
N ILE A 232 4.42 -1.67 -1.22
CA ILE A 232 4.21 -2.63 -2.31
C ILE A 232 5.22 -2.37 -3.43
N GLY A 233 6.23 -3.22 -3.54
CA GLY A 233 7.32 -3.03 -4.50
C GLY A 233 6.89 -3.12 -5.96
N GLU A 234 6.01 -4.08 -6.26
CA GLU A 234 5.43 -4.31 -7.58
C GLU A 234 3.93 -4.50 -7.43
N LEU A 235 3.14 -4.02 -8.38
CA LEU A 235 1.69 -4.12 -8.35
C LEU A 235 1.07 -4.31 -9.73
N ALA A 236 -0.15 -4.86 -9.75
CA ALA A 236 -0.99 -4.91 -10.95
C ALA A 236 -2.26 -4.10 -10.73
N TYR A 237 -2.57 -3.23 -11.69
CA TYR A 237 -3.70 -2.32 -11.68
C TYR A 237 -4.62 -2.59 -12.86
N ILE A 238 -5.94 -2.57 -12.62
CA ILE A 238 -6.99 -2.64 -13.64
C ILE A 238 -7.98 -1.52 -13.36
N LYS A 239 -8.27 -0.66 -14.35
CA LYS A 239 -9.01 0.62 -14.17
C LYS A 239 -10.24 0.53 -13.28
N ASP A 240 -11.15 -0.41 -13.54
CA ASP A 240 -12.43 -0.51 -12.80
C ASP A 240 -12.41 -1.48 -11.61
N LYS A 241 -11.26 -2.14 -11.39
CA LYS A 241 -11.06 -3.10 -10.30
C LYS A 241 -10.08 -2.59 -9.24
N GLY A 242 -9.24 -1.60 -9.56
CA GLY A 242 -8.21 -1.05 -8.70
C GLY A 242 -6.92 -1.87 -8.73
N ILE A 243 -6.21 -1.87 -7.62
CA ILE A 243 -5.03 -2.72 -7.39
C ILE A 243 -5.51 -4.14 -7.09
N VAL A 244 -5.06 -5.10 -7.91
CA VAL A 244 -5.53 -6.50 -7.90
C VAL A 244 -4.39 -7.50 -7.67
N ALA A 245 -3.14 -7.03 -7.62
CA ALA A 245 -2.01 -7.82 -7.17
C ALA A 245 -0.94 -6.91 -6.57
N GLY A 246 -0.13 -7.45 -5.66
CA GLY A 246 0.98 -6.73 -5.04
C GLY A 246 2.09 -7.67 -4.56
N ALA A 247 3.33 -7.19 -4.60
CA ALA A 247 4.48 -7.82 -3.99
C ALA A 247 4.79 -7.15 -2.65
N TYR A 248 4.59 -7.89 -1.55
CA TYR A 248 4.69 -7.40 -0.17
C TYR A 248 6.01 -7.82 0.51
N TYR A 249 7.07 -8.04 -0.27
CA TYR A 249 8.31 -8.61 0.26
C TYR A 249 8.95 -7.75 1.36
N ASP A 250 8.83 -6.41 1.33
CA ASP A 250 9.41 -5.56 2.39
C ASP A 250 8.73 -5.73 3.76
N TYR A 251 7.54 -6.35 3.80
CA TYR A 251 6.89 -6.72 5.05
C TYR A 251 7.51 -7.98 5.67
N PHE A 252 7.83 -8.97 4.82
CA PHE A 252 8.26 -10.30 5.24
C PHE A 252 9.78 -10.48 5.27
N TYR A 253 10.53 -9.63 4.56
CA TYR A 253 11.98 -9.70 4.44
C TYR A 253 12.57 -8.31 4.72
N THR A 254 13.05 -8.09 5.93
CA THR A 254 13.64 -6.81 6.33
C THR A 254 15.00 -6.60 5.65
N LYS A 255 15.30 -5.33 5.36
CA LYS A 255 16.49 -4.92 4.59
C LYS A 255 17.78 -5.39 5.27
N GLY A 256 18.57 -6.21 4.57
CA GLY A 256 19.96 -6.55 4.95
C GLY A 256 20.12 -7.50 6.15
N LYS A 257 19.06 -8.15 6.63
CA LYS A 257 19.16 -9.19 7.67
C LYS A 257 18.48 -10.47 7.21
N ARG A 258 19.08 -11.61 7.57
CA ARG A 258 18.36 -12.89 7.57
C ARG A 258 17.38 -12.80 8.75
N ASP A 259 16.11 -12.54 8.46
CA ASP A 259 15.10 -12.51 9.51
C ASP A 259 14.97 -13.90 10.13
N SER A 260 15.26 -13.99 11.43
CA SER A 260 14.90 -15.16 12.22
C SER A 260 13.46 -14.98 12.71
N TRP A 261 12.50 -15.27 11.84
CA TRP A 261 11.11 -15.37 12.27
C TRP A 261 10.90 -16.67 13.05
N GLU A 262 10.06 -16.63 14.07
CA GLU A 262 9.65 -17.82 14.82
C GLU A 262 8.35 -18.42 14.24
N GLY A 263 8.03 -19.64 14.67
CA GLY A 263 6.78 -20.31 14.30
C GLY A 263 6.64 -20.60 12.80
N ASP A 264 5.42 -20.44 12.27
CA ASP A 264 5.13 -20.75 10.87
C ASP A 264 5.90 -19.85 9.89
N TRP A 265 6.32 -18.65 10.31
CA TRP A 265 7.04 -17.67 9.51
C TRP A 265 8.53 -17.98 9.30
N ALA A 266 9.09 -18.95 10.03
CA ALA A 266 10.43 -19.47 9.78
C ALA A 266 10.60 -20.12 8.39
N LYS A 267 9.49 -20.43 7.71
CA LYS A 267 9.45 -21.10 6.39
C LYS A 267 9.44 -20.13 5.20
N LEU A 268 9.61 -18.83 5.43
CA LEU A 268 9.65 -17.85 4.35
C LEU A 268 10.78 -18.18 3.35
N THR A 269 10.44 -18.19 2.06
CA THR A 269 11.36 -18.57 0.98
C THR A 269 11.92 -17.33 0.28
N HIS A 270 13.19 -17.30 -0.09
CA HIS A 270 13.75 -16.12 -0.77
C HIS A 270 13.16 -15.92 -2.17
N ASP A 271 12.86 -17.01 -2.88
CA ASP A 271 12.16 -16.99 -4.18
C ASP A 271 10.78 -16.31 -4.07
N GLY A 272 10.15 -16.44 -2.89
CA GLY A 272 8.96 -15.70 -2.46
C GLY A 272 9.01 -14.21 -2.79
N LYS A 273 10.17 -13.56 -2.62
CA LYS A 273 10.35 -12.11 -2.79
C LYS A 273 9.91 -11.56 -4.14
N ARG A 274 9.86 -12.40 -5.17
CA ARG A 274 9.59 -11.99 -6.57
C ARG A 274 8.17 -12.31 -7.03
N HIS A 275 7.31 -12.81 -6.13
CA HIS A 275 5.94 -13.15 -6.50
C HIS A 275 4.97 -12.01 -6.23
N LEU A 276 4.31 -11.55 -7.30
CA LEU A 276 3.05 -10.81 -7.22
C LEU A 276 1.97 -11.73 -6.66
N LEU A 277 1.42 -11.35 -5.50
CA LEU A 277 0.26 -12.04 -4.92
C LEU A 277 -1.00 -11.50 -5.57
N TRP A 278 -1.68 -12.35 -6.33
CA TRP A 278 -2.87 -12.00 -7.10
C TRP A 278 -4.16 -12.19 -6.30
N ALA A 279 -5.13 -11.30 -6.52
CA ALA A 279 -6.48 -11.39 -5.98
C ALA A 279 -7.13 -12.75 -6.30
N GLU A 280 -7.51 -13.48 -5.25
CA GLU A 280 -8.14 -14.79 -5.37
C GLU A 280 -9.50 -14.71 -6.07
N GLU A 281 -10.24 -13.61 -5.87
CA GLU A 281 -11.52 -13.35 -6.53
C GLU A 281 -11.35 -13.23 -8.05
N LEU A 282 -10.25 -12.61 -8.50
CA LEU A 282 -9.96 -12.45 -9.92
C LEU A 282 -9.52 -13.76 -10.57
N LYS A 283 -8.74 -14.59 -9.86
CA LYS A 283 -8.40 -15.95 -10.33
C LYS A 283 -9.65 -16.79 -10.56
N LYS A 284 -10.63 -16.72 -9.64
CA LYS A 284 -11.92 -17.42 -9.77
C LYS A 284 -12.72 -16.91 -10.97
N GLU A 285 -12.86 -15.59 -11.12
CA GLU A 285 -13.53 -14.98 -12.28
C GLU A 285 -12.91 -15.45 -13.61
N TRP A 286 -11.59 -15.50 -13.69
CA TRP A 286 -10.88 -15.95 -14.88
C TRP A 286 -11.09 -17.44 -15.17
N ALA A 287 -11.01 -18.29 -14.15
CA ALA A 287 -11.26 -19.72 -14.30
C ALA A 287 -12.70 -20.01 -14.79
N GLU A 288 -13.68 -19.22 -14.35
CA GLU A 288 -15.08 -19.31 -14.81
C GLU A 288 -15.22 -18.87 -16.27
N LYS A 289 -14.63 -17.71 -16.64
CA LYS A 289 -14.63 -17.22 -18.01
C LYS A 289 -13.95 -18.18 -18.99
N GLU A 290 -12.88 -18.85 -18.58
CA GLU A 290 -12.20 -19.86 -19.41
C GLU A 290 -13.05 -21.11 -19.60
N LYS A 291 -13.78 -21.55 -18.57
CA LYS A 291 -14.73 -22.66 -18.68
C LYS A 291 -15.87 -22.34 -19.64
N ALA A 292 -16.40 -21.11 -19.61
CA ALA A 292 -17.48 -20.67 -20.50
C ALA A 292 -17.06 -20.52 -21.98
N LYS A 293 -15.76 -20.51 -22.28
CA LYS A 293 -15.22 -20.50 -23.65
C LYS A 293 -15.01 -21.89 -24.24
N LYS A 294 -15.08 -22.95 -23.42
CA LYS A 294 -14.96 -24.35 -23.85
C LYS A 294 -16.36 -24.92 -24.11
#